data_AF-A0A3E0QUV5-F1
#
_entry.id   AF-A0A3E0QUV5-F1
#
_cell.length_a   1.000
_cell.length_b   1.000
_cell.length_c   1.000
_cell.angle_alpha   90.00
_cell.angle_beta   90.00
_cell.angle_gamma   90.00
#
_symmetry.space_group_name_H-M   'P 1'
#
loop_
_entity.id
_entity.type
_entity.pdbx_description
1 polymer ?
#
loop_
_entity_poly.entity_id
_entity_poly.type
_entity_poly.pdbx_seq_one_letter_code
_entity_poly.pdbx_strand_id
1 'polypeptide(L)' 'MKMLTMAAVVITAAVIFLREWPRVGKEKAKERATFLMLLGLGVLLAFFLWRFPRMPGPTDLVEAMFHSMAAALGL' A
#
# COMPACT_ATOMS: atom_id res chain seq x y z
N MET A 1 17.02 5.94 8.52
CA MET A 1 15.87 5.05 8.82
C MET A 1 14.96 4.81 7.60
N LYS A 2 14.54 5.83 6.84
CA LYS A 2 13.65 5.68 5.66
C LYS A 2 14.14 4.74 4.54
N MET A 3 15.45 4.65 4.31
CA MET A 3 16.02 3.72 3.31
C MET A 3 15.95 2.26 3.77
N LEU A 4 16.05 2.04 5.09
CA LEU A 4 16.01 0.70 5.70
C LEU A 4 14.61 0.11 5.63
N THR A 5 13.57 0.94 5.82
CA THR A 5 12.17 0.54 5.65
C THR A 5 11.85 0.17 4.20
N MET A 6 12.38 0.93 3.23
CA MET A 6 12.16 0.62 1.80
C MET A 6 12.89 -0.67 1.40
N ALA A 7 14.12 -0.87 1.87
CA ALA A 7 14.86 -2.12 1.65
C ALA A 7 14.12 -3.32 2.24
N ALA A 8 13.56 -3.20 3.46
CA ALA A 8 12.77 -4.25 4.09
C ALA A 8 11.51 -4.61 3.27
N VAL A 9 10.82 -3.62 2.70
CA VAL A 9 9.66 -3.86 1.83
C VAL A 9 10.08 -4.62 0.57
N VAL A 10 11.16 -4.21 -0.09
CA VAL A 10 11.66 -4.89 -1.31
C VAL A 10 12.06 -6.32 -1.02
N ILE A 11 12.77 -6.57 0.10
CA ILE A 11 13.15 -7.91 0.53
C ILE A 11 11.90 -8.75 0.82
N THR A 12 10.93 -8.21 1.53
CA THR A 12 9.66 -8.90 1.83
C THR A 12 8.89 -9.24 0.55
N ALA A 13 8.77 -8.29 -0.38
CA ALA A 13 8.12 -8.50 -1.67
C ALA A 13 8.84 -9.57 -2.50
N ALA A 14 10.18 -9.59 -2.49
CA ALA A 14 10.96 -10.63 -3.15
C ALA A 14 10.73 -12.01 -2.52
N VAL A 15 10.69 -12.12 -1.19
CA VAL A 15 10.39 -13.38 -0.49
C VAL A 15 8.99 -13.88 -0.82
N ILE A 16 7.99 -12.99 -0.80
CA ILE A 16 6.61 -13.33 -1.21
C ILE A 16 6.59 -13.80 -2.66
N PHE A 17 7.26 -13.08 -3.57
CA PHE A 17 7.34 -13.46 -4.97
C PHE A 17 7.97 -14.84 -5.14
N LEU A 18 9.15 -15.10 -4.57
CA LEU A 18 9.85 -16.38 -4.70
C LEU A 18 9.07 -17.56 -4.12
N ARG A 19 8.33 -17.36 -3.03
CA ARG A 19 7.56 -18.42 -2.36
C ARG A 19 6.23 -18.70 -3.05
N GLU A 20 5.50 -17.66 -3.43
CA GLU A 20 4.14 -17.80 -3.94
C GLU A 20 4.12 -17.94 -5.47
N TRP A 21 5.10 -17.43 -6.21
CA TRP A 21 5.19 -17.63 -7.67
C TRP A 21 5.15 -19.09 -8.13
N PRO A 22 5.89 -20.05 -7.54
CA PRO A 22 5.77 -21.46 -7.91
C PRO A 22 4.47 -22.12 -7.41
N ARG A 23 3.82 -21.51 -6.41
CA ARG A 23 2.60 -22.00 -5.75
C ARG A 23 1.32 -21.53 -6.42
N VAL A 24 1.31 -20.31 -6.95
CA VAL A 24 0.21 -19.75 -7.74
C VAL A 24 0.12 -20.58 -9.00
N GLY A 25 -0.98 -21.35 -9.09
CA GLY A 25 -1.13 -22.50 -9.96
C GLY A 25 -0.62 -22.23 -11.37
N LYS A 26 0.33 -23.05 -11.83
CA LYS A 26 0.98 -22.90 -13.14
C LYS A 26 -0.02 -22.85 -14.31
N GLU A 27 -1.24 -23.32 -14.10
CA GLU A 27 -2.30 -23.42 -15.11
C GLU A 27 -3.33 -22.26 -15.10
N LYS A 28 -3.40 -21.44 -14.04
CA LYS A 28 -4.42 -20.38 -13.94
C LYS A 28 -3.83 -18.98 -14.10
N ALA A 29 -3.80 -18.50 -15.35
CA ALA A 29 -3.34 -17.15 -15.70
C ALA A 29 -4.01 -16.04 -14.89
N LYS A 30 -5.28 -16.20 -14.51
CA LYS A 30 -6.02 -15.23 -13.69
C LYS A 30 -5.45 -15.10 -12.27
N GLU A 31 -5.01 -16.18 -11.64
CA GLU A 31 -4.44 -16.14 -10.29
C GLU A 31 -3.06 -15.47 -10.29
N ARG A 32 -2.26 -15.71 -11.34
CA ARG A 32 -0.98 -15.01 -11.53
C ARG A 32 -1.16 -13.51 -11.73
N ALA A 33 -2.16 -13.11 -12.51
CA ALA A 33 -2.48 -11.70 -12.70
C ALA A 33 -2.90 -11.02 -11.40
N THR A 34 -3.78 -11.65 -10.62
CA THR A 34 -4.20 -11.14 -9.30
C THR A 34 -3.02 -11.04 -8.34
N PHE A 35 -2.15 -12.05 -8.29
CA PHE A 35 -0.95 -12.03 -7.45
C PHE A 35 -0.01 -10.88 -7.81
N LEU A 36 0.30 -10.70 -9.10
CA LEU A 36 1.14 -9.61 -9.58
C LEU A 36 0.51 -8.24 -9.32
N MET A 37 -0.80 -8.11 -9.50
CA MET A 37 -1.52 -6.87 -9.19
C MET A 37 -1.44 -6.52 -7.71
N LEU A 38 -1.71 -7.48 -6.81
CA LEU A 38 -1.67 -7.25 -5.37
C LEU A 38 -0.26 -6.93 -4.88
N LEU A 39 0.74 -7.70 -5.34
CA LEU A 39 2.14 -7.47 -5.00
C LEU A 39 2.63 -6.11 -5.52
N GLY A 40 2.28 -5.80 -6.78
CA GLY A 40 2.59 -4.52 -7.41
C GLY A 40 1.93 -3.34 -6.70
N LEU A 41 0.66 -3.46 -6.31
CA LEU A 41 -0.05 -2.44 -5.53
C LEU A 41 0.63 -2.20 -4.18
N GLY A 42 1.02 -3.27 -3.47
CA GLY A 42 1.68 -3.15 -2.17
C GLY A 42 3.02 -2.43 -2.26
N VAL A 43 3.84 -2.76 -3.28
CA VAL A 43 5.12 -2.08 -3.53
C VAL A 43 4.90 -0.63 -3.97
N LEU A 44 3.90 -0.37 -4.81
CA LEU A 44 3.53 0.98 -5.23
C LEU A 44 3.10 1.85 -4.05
N LEU A 45 2.27 1.30 -3.15
CA LEU A 45 1.86 1.99 -1.93
C LEU A 45 3.06 2.35 -1.05
N ALA A 46 3.97 1.39 -0.85
CA ALA A 46 5.18 1.61 -0.07
C ALA A 46 6.09 2.69 -0.70
N PHE A 47 6.19 2.71 -2.03
CA PHE A 47 6.91 3.78 -2.75
C PHE A 47 6.26 5.15 -2.52
N PHE A 48 4.93 5.22 -2.57
CA PHE A 48 4.15 6.43 -2.31
C PHE A 48 4.40 6.96 -0.89
N LEU A 49 4.32 6.10 0.12
CA LEU A 49 4.64 6.41 1.52
C LEU A 49 6.09 6.87 1.70
N TRP A 50 7.03 6.25 0.99
CA TRP A 50 8.43 6.64 1.05
C TRP A 50 8.68 8.01 0.42
N ARG A 51 8.04 8.30 -0.72
CA ARG A 51 8.17 9.56 -1.46
C ARG A 51 7.47 10.72 -0.75
N PHE A 52 6.30 10.50 -0.18
CA PHE A 52 5.52 11.51 0.53
C PHE A 52 5.27 11.06 1.99
N PRO A 53 6.29 11.22 2.86
CA PRO A 53 6.23 10.77 4.25
C PRO A 53 5.27 11.57 5.13
N ARG A 54 4.67 12.65 4.61
CA ARG A 54 3.61 13.45 5.25
C ARG A 54 2.34 13.45 4.39
N MET A 55 2.00 12.31 3.81
CA MET A 55 0.70 12.18 3.18
C MET A 55 -0.40 12.29 4.24
N PRO A 56 -1.47 13.07 3.98
CA PRO A 56 -2.60 13.14 4.89
C PRO A 56 -3.18 11.74 5.05
N GLY A 57 -3.29 11.31 6.30
CA GLY A 57 -3.78 10.00 6.67
C GLY A 57 -5.30 9.90 6.57
N PRO A 58 -5.85 8.70 6.81
CA PRO A 58 -7.29 8.51 6.90
C PRO A 58 -7.93 9.40 7.97
N THR A 59 -7.20 9.64 9.07
CA THR A 59 -7.63 10.54 10.14
C THR A 59 -7.74 11.98 9.66
N ASP A 60 -6.79 12.46 8.86
CA ASP A 60 -6.84 13.81 8.27
C ASP A 60 -8.00 13.94 7.27
N LEU A 61 -8.33 12.87 6.55
CA LEU A 61 -9.51 12.81 5.68
C LEU A 61 -10.81 12.90 6.48
N VAL A 62 -10.92 12.12 7.56
CA VAL A 62 -12.08 12.19 8.46
C VAL A 62 -12.19 13.60 9.05
N GLU A 63 -11.09 14.15 9.55
CA GLU A 63 -11.06 15.51 10.09
C GLU A 63 -11.49 16.55 9.05
N ALA A 64 -11.01 16.46 7.81
CA ALA A 64 -11.44 17.34 6.72
C ALA A 64 -12.94 17.21 6.39
N MET A 65 -13.49 15.99 6.41
CA MET A 65 -14.93 15.77 6.19
C MET A 65 -15.77 16.41 7.29
N PHE A 66 -15.37 16.20 8.55
CA PHE A 66 -16.12 16.68 9.72
C PHE A 66 -15.87 18.16 10.03
N HIS A 67 -14.77 18.76 9.56
CA HIS A 67 -14.48 20.18 9.74
C HIS A 67 -15.60 21.07 9.17
N SER A 68 -16.12 20.70 7.99
CA SER A 68 -17.24 21.41 7.36
C SER A 68 -18.54 21.32 8.17
N MET A 69 -18.79 20.18 8.84
CA MET A 69 -19.95 19.99 9.70
C MET A 69 -19.82 20.73 11.03
N ALA A 70 -18.64 20.73 11.64
CA ALA A 70 -18.35 21.49 12.86
C ALA A 70 -18.54 22.99 12.63
N ALA A 71 -18.01 23.51 11.51
CA ALA A 71 -18.18 24.90 11.11
C ALA A 71 -19.67 25.27 10.87
N ALA A 72 -20.46 24.37 10.28
CA ALA A 72 -21.89 24.58 10.07
C ALA A 72 -22.71 24.55 11.38
N LEU A 73 -22.23 23.84 12.41
CA LEU A 73 -22.85 23.75 13.74
C LEU A 73 -22.37 24.83 14.72
N GLY A 74 -21.42 25.68 14.34
CA GLY A 74 -20.91 26.78 15.16
C GLY A 74 -19.99 26.35 16.31
N LEU A 75 -19.35 25.19 16.17
CA LEU A 75 -18.34 24.67 17.11
C LEU A 75 -16.92 25.14 16.76
#